data_AF-A0A1E7JL59-F1
#
_entry.id   AF-A0A1E7JL59-F1
#
_cell.length_a   1.000
_cell.length_b   1.000
_cell.length_c   1.000
_cell.angle_alpha   90.00
_cell.angle_beta   90.00
_cell.angle_gamma   90.00
#
_symmetry.space_group_name_H-M   'P 1'
#
loop_
_entity.id
_entity.type
_entity.pdbx_description
1 polymer ?
#
loop_
_entity_poly.entity_id
_entity_poly.type
_entity_poly.pdbx_seq_one_letter_code
_entity_poly.pdbx_strand_id
1 'polypeptide(L)'
;MTNTPGHSAASGPLPYGTADEPRLAVRGEASLEFDPEIARIAVTVSARGTNRKEALKSLTRRNSEVLELIKGYGEAVEKLATGTFSVSPELTEKGRRERVRTYNGRVQITATVGDFTALGEMTTRLADLELTRVDGPWWALREDSPAHREARQQAVREAVTRAREYAAALDADLVALVELADPGAESAPPSSPPPLAARAAGYRGAPSGEAAGALDLEPQRQQVQAQVNARFLMSRPTL
;
A
#
# COMPACT_ATOMS: atom_id res chain seq x y z
N MET A 1 70.81 -34.53 10.95
CA MET A 1 70.17 -34.39 9.62
C MET A 1 68.71 -34.07 9.85
N THR A 2 68.30 -32.91 9.37
CA THR A 2 67.06 -32.19 9.66
C THR A 2 65.86 -32.76 8.91
N ASN A 3 64.74 -32.94 9.61
CA ASN A 3 63.43 -33.22 9.04
C ASN A 3 62.64 -31.91 8.98
N THR A 4 62.16 -31.51 7.81
CA THR A 4 61.26 -30.37 7.63
C THR A 4 60.20 -30.77 6.61
N PRO A 5 58.92 -30.90 6.99
CA PRO A 5 57.85 -31.08 6.03
C PRO A 5 57.53 -29.76 5.32
N GLY A 6 57.21 -29.89 4.03
CA GLY A 6 56.88 -28.81 3.12
C GLY A 6 55.64 -28.03 3.57
N HIS A 7 55.69 -26.73 3.30
CA HIS A 7 54.58 -25.81 3.46
C HIS A 7 53.40 -26.24 2.56
N SER A 8 52.24 -26.45 3.16
CA SER A 8 50.96 -26.45 2.46
C SER A 8 50.66 -25.00 2.07
N ALA A 9 50.77 -24.69 0.77
CA ALA A 9 50.40 -23.38 0.24
C ALA A 9 48.88 -23.33 0.01
N ALA A 10 48.24 -22.36 0.66
CA ALA A 10 46.84 -22.03 0.48
C ALA A 10 46.53 -21.59 -0.96
N SER A 11 45.46 -22.13 -1.55
CA SER A 11 44.95 -21.74 -2.86
C SER A 11 44.36 -20.33 -2.80
N GLY A 12 45.08 -19.34 -3.32
CA GLY A 12 44.55 -18.00 -3.61
C GLY A 12 43.74 -17.98 -4.92
N PRO A 13 42.80 -17.04 -5.10
CA PRO A 13 42.00 -16.96 -6.31
C PRO A 13 42.85 -16.58 -7.54
N LEU A 14 42.66 -17.29 -8.64
CA LEU A 14 43.44 -17.12 -9.88
C LEU A 14 42.99 -15.87 -10.68
N PRO A 15 43.91 -15.15 -11.34
CA PRO A 15 43.65 -13.81 -11.89
C PRO A 15 42.84 -13.72 -13.20
N TYR A 16 42.50 -14.80 -13.91
CA TYR A 16 41.85 -14.70 -15.24
C TYR A 16 40.81 -15.80 -15.57
N GLY A 17 40.20 -16.44 -14.58
CA GLY A 17 39.20 -17.50 -14.82
C GLY A 17 37.92 -17.30 -14.01
N THR A 18 36.81 -17.83 -14.51
CA THR A 18 35.60 -17.99 -13.69
C THR A 18 35.97 -18.81 -12.45
N ALA A 19 35.58 -18.31 -11.28
CA ALA A 19 35.76 -19.02 -10.02
C ALA A 19 35.15 -20.44 -10.11
N ASP A 20 35.56 -21.35 -9.24
CA ASP A 20 34.98 -22.71 -9.24
C ASP A 20 33.48 -22.69 -8.90
N GLU A 21 33.06 -21.70 -8.11
CA GLU A 21 31.66 -21.42 -7.80
C GLU A 21 31.34 -19.92 -8.00
N PRO A 22 31.08 -19.47 -9.24
CA PRO A 22 30.74 -18.07 -9.47
C PRO A 22 29.40 -17.69 -8.84
N ARG A 23 29.26 -16.41 -8.52
CA ARG A 23 28.05 -15.85 -7.92
C ARG A 23 27.05 -15.46 -8.99
N LEU A 24 25.82 -15.91 -8.83
CA LEU A 24 24.67 -15.56 -9.65
C LEU A 24 23.71 -14.71 -8.82
N ALA A 25 23.49 -13.46 -9.24
CA ALA A 25 22.53 -12.57 -8.60
C ALA A 25 21.29 -12.42 -9.49
N VAL A 26 20.12 -12.66 -8.92
CA VAL A 26 18.83 -12.52 -9.60
C VAL A 26 17.85 -11.75 -8.72
N ARG A 27 16.91 -11.07 -9.35
CA ARG A 27 15.72 -10.54 -8.68
C ARG A 27 14.56 -11.47 -9.00
N GLY A 28 13.77 -11.87 -8.01
CA GLY A 28 12.48 -12.51 -8.19
C GLY A 28 11.37 -11.50 -7.98
N GLU A 29 10.33 -11.58 -8.79
CA GLU A 29 9.17 -10.68 -8.70
C GLU A 29 7.91 -11.52 -8.87
N ALA A 30 6.88 -11.24 -8.08
CA ALA A 30 5.57 -11.84 -8.24
C ALA A 30 4.50 -10.76 -8.13
N SER A 31 3.46 -10.93 -8.94
CA SER A 31 2.26 -10.12 -8.93
C SER A 31 1.07 -11.05 -8.95
N LEU A 32 0.31 -11.09 -7.86
CA LEU A 32 -0.87 -11.93 -7.71
C LEU A 32 -2.10 -11.06 -7.46
N GLU A 33 -3.25 -11.51 -7.93
CA GLU A 33 -4.52 -10.83 -7.73
C GLU A 33 -5.39 -11.59 -6.73
N PHE A 34 -5.93 -10.86 -5.77
CA PHE A 34 -6.79 -11.38 -4.72
C PHE A 34 -8.09 -10.60 -4.65
N ASP A 35 -9.15 -11.23 -4.16
CA ASP A 35 -10.38 -10.50 -3.86
C ASP A 35 -10.16 -9.64 -2.61
N PRO A 36 -10.72 -8.43 -2.55
CA PRO A 36 -10.52 -7.56 -1.40
C PRO A 36 -11.20 -8.15 -0.17
N GLU A 37 -10.63 -7.86 0.98
CA GLU A 37 -11.12 -8.35 2.27
C GLU A 37 -11.88 -7.28 3.05
N ILE A 38 -11.53 -6.02 2.80
CA ILE A 38 -12.09 -4.85 3.47
C ILE A 38 -12.31 -3.72 2.48
N ALA A 39 -13.27 -2.86 2.78
CA ALA A 39 -13.53 -1.62 2.08
C ALA A 39 -13.37 -0.45 3.06
N ARG A 40 -12.75 0.63 2.60
CA ARG A 40 -12.64 1.88 3.36
C ARG A 40 -13.54 2.92 2.72
N ILE A 41 -14.29 3.65 3.54
CA ILE A 41 -15.05 4.82 3.12
C ILE A 41 -14.64 6.04 3.94
N ALA A 42 -14.75 7.22 3.33
CA ALA A 42 -14.57 8.49 4.00
C ALA A 42 -15.89 9.26 3.98
N VAL A 43 -16.38 9.61 5.17
CA VAL A 43 -17.60 10.37 5.36
C VAL A 43 -17.22 11.76 5.82
N THR A 44 -17.51 12.75 5.00
CA THR A 44 -17.30 14.16 5.30
C THR A 44 -18.60 14.80 5.71
N VAL A 45 -18.72 15.15 6.98
CA VAL A 45 -19.88 15.88 7.52
C VAL A 45 -19.57 17.36 7.54
N SER A 46 -20.44 18.16 6.94
CA SER A 46 -20.30 19.61 6.89
C SER A 46 -21.46 20.30 7.61
N ALA A 47 -21.20 21.47 8.17
CA ALA A 47 -22.23 22.33 8.73
C ALA A 47 -21.90 23.79 8.48
N ARG A 48 -22.96 24.60 8.42
CA ARG A 48 -22.87 26.05 8.20
C ARG A 48 -23.65 26.78 9.28
N GLY A 49 -23.14 27.93 9.71
CA GLY A 49 -23.83 28.79 10.69
C GLY A 49 -23.49 30.26 10.53
N THR A 50 -24.37 31.13 11.02
CA THR A 50 -24.17 32.60 10.96
C THR A 50 -23.05 33.05 11.92
N ASN A 51 -22.84 32.29 12.99
CA ASN A 51 -21.74 32.45 13.93
C ASN A 51 -21.05 31.10 14.21
N ARG A 52 -19.85 31.15 14.79
CA ARG A 52 -19.02 29.97 15.06
C ARG A 52 -19.72 28.96 15.98
N LYS A 53 -20.48 29.43 16.99
CA LYS A 53 -21.15 28.55 17.97
C LYS A 53 -22.26 27.74 17.32
N GLU A 54 -23.06 28.36 16.45
CA GLU A 54 -24.11 27.68 15.69
C GLU A 54 -23.55 26.64 14.71
N ALA A 55 -22.49 27.00 13.97
CA ALA A 55 -21.84 26.07 13.05
C ALA A 55 -21.30 24.84 13.80
N LEU A 56 -20.66 25.06 14.96
CA LEU A 56 -20.13 23.98 15.79
C LEU A 56 -21.26 23.10 16.36
N LYS A 57 -22.31 23.70 16.92
CA LYS A 57 -23.46 22.96 17.47
C LYS A 57 -24.12 22.08 16.40
N SER A 58 -24.31 22.63 15.20
CA SER A 58 -24.89 21.91 14.06
C SER A 58 -23.98 20.79 13.57
N LEU A 59 -22.66 21.03 13.53
CA LEU A 59 -21.67 20.01 13.15
C LEU A 59 -21.64 18.87 14.15
N THR A 60 -21.61 19.16 15.45
CA THR A 60 -21.63 18.13 16.51
C THR A 60 -22.87 17.27 16.42
N ARG A 61 -24.06 17.88 16.23
CA ARG A 61 -25.32 17.11 16.06
C ARG A 61 -25.26 16.15 14.87
N ARG A 62 -24.89 16.66 13.68
CA ARG A 62 -24.81 15.86 12.45
C ARG A 62 -23.73 14.78 12.56
N ASN A 63 -22.60 15.11 13.17
CA ASN A 63 -21.53 14.15 13.42
C ASN A 63 -21.98 13.01 14.33
N SER A 64 -22.72 13.31 15.41
CA SER A 64 -23.28 12.28 16.29
C SER A 64 -24.25 11.36 15.55
N GLU A 65 -25.15 11.92 14.73
CA GLU A 65 -26.09 11.16 13.90
C GLU A 65 -25.38 10.21 12.94
N VAL A 66 -24.34 10.69 12.25
CA VAL A 66 -23.50 9.86 11.37
C VAL A 66 -22.78 8.75 12.14
N LEU A 67 -22.20 9.07 13.30
CA LEU A 67 -21.50 8.08 14.12
C LEU A 67 -22.46 7.02 14.68
N GLU A 68 -23.67 7.40 15.08
CA GLU A 68 -24.70 6.48 15.56
C GLU A 68 -25.17 5.56 14.43
N LEU A 69 -25.37 6.09 13.23
CA LEU A 69 -25.72 5.30 12.05
C LEU A 69 -24.63 4.26 11.75
N ILE A 70 -23.36 4.68 11.68
CA ILE A 70 -22.24 3.76 11.37
C ILE A 70 -22.10 2.69 12.47
N LYS A 71 -22.21 3.08 13.74
CA LYS A 71 -22.15 2.13 14.86
C LYS A 71 -23.32 1.15 14.90
N GLY A 72 -24.47 1.52 14.33
CA GLY A 72 -25.64 0.66 14.20
C GLY A 72 -25.38 -0.61 13.38
N TYR A 73 -24.37 -0.61 12.51
CA TYR A 73 -23.96 -1.77 11.71
C TYR A 73 -23.05 -2.75 12.47
N GLY A 74 -22.68 -2.44 13.73
CA GLY A 74 -22.00 -3.37 14.63
C GLY A 74 -20.72 -3.99 14.05
N GLU A 75 -20.68 -5.31 14.00
CA GLU A 75 -19.50 -6.09 13.58
C GLU A 75 -19.14 -5.93 12.09
N ALA A 76 -20.06 -5.42 11.26
CA ALA A 76 -19.73 -5.12 9.87
C ALA A 76 -18.65 -4.03 9.75
N VAL A 77 -18.59 -3.12 10.73
CA VAL A 77 -17.61 -2.03 10.78
C VAL A 77 -16.45 -2.44 11.68
N GLU A 78 -15.34 -2.86 11.07
CA GLU A 78 -14.14 -3.31 11.78
C GLU A 78 -13.42 -2.16 12.49
N LYS A 79 -13.44 -0.96 11.90
CA LYS A 79 -12.73 0.20 12.43
C LYS A 79 -13.46 1.48 12.09
N LEU A 80 -13.56 2.36 13.09
CA LEU A 80 -14.10 3.70 12.94
C LEU A 80 -13.10 4.71 13.51
N ALA A 81 -12.73 5.70 12.70
CA ALA A 81 -11.81 6.75 13.09
C ALA A 81 -12.35 8.12 12.71
N THR A 82 -12.37 9.06 13.66
CA THR A 82 -12.63 10.47 13.36
C THR A 82 -11.30 11.13 13.01
N GLY A 83 -11.18 11.60 11.77
CA GLY A 83 -10.02 12.30 11.24
C GLY A 83 -10.08 13.80 11.51
N THR A 84 -9.73 14.58 10.48
CA THR A 84 -9.57 16.03 10.61
C THR A 84 -10.90 16.74 10.90
N PHE A 85 -10.86 17.62 11.89
CA PHE A 85 -11.91 18.58 12.19
C PHE A 85 -11.42 20.00 11.89
N SER A 86 -12.27 20.81 11.26
CA SER A 86 -11.96 22.20 10.95
C SER A 86 -13.21 23.07 11.03
N VAL A 87 -13.05 24.32 11.49
CA VAL A 87 -14.08 25.35 11.43
C VAL A 87 -13.42 26.63 10.95
N SER A 88 -13.87 27.13 9.81
CA SER A 88 -13.28 28.28 9.13
C SER A 88 -14.35 29.34 8.83
N PRO A 89 -14.03 30.63 8.96
CA PRO A 89 -14.91 31.69 8.50
C PRO A 89 -14.90 31.76 6.96
N GLU A 90 -16.08 31.93 6.38
CA GLU A 90 -16.30 32.27 4.98
C GLU A 90 -16.47 33.79 4.89
N LEU A 91 -15.53 34.46 4.22
CA LEU A 91 -15.57 35.91 4.02
C LEU A 91 -16.51 36.28 2.87
N THR A 92 -17.09 37.48 2.92
CA THR A 92 -17.87 38.01 1.79
C THR A 92 -16.96 38.30 0.58
N GLU A 93 -17.32 37.82 -0.61
CA GLU A 93 -16.56 38.05 -1.85
C GLU A 93 -16.61 39.51 -2.33
N LYS A 94 -17.63 40.27 -1.92
CA LYS A 94 -17.86 41.66 -2.39
C LYS A 94 -17.86 42.62 -1.21
N GLY A 95 -16.76 43.35 -1.03
CA GLY A 95 -16.67 44.49 -0.12
C GLY A 95 -15.24 44.92 0.17
N ARG A 96 -15.00 46.24 0.33
CA ARG A 96 -13.70 46.83 0.75
C ARG A 96 -13.29 46.49 2.19
N ARG A 97 -13.98 45.56 2.87
CA ARG A 97 -13.78 45.19 4.29
C ARG A 97 -13.93 43.68 4.44
N GLU A 98 -12.97 43.07 5.14
CA GLU A 98 -13.07 41.68 5.59
C GLU A 98 -14.25 41.53 6.57
N ARG A 99 -15.38 41.05 6.05
CA ARG A 99 -16.56 40.72 6.86
C ARG A 99 -16.83 39.23 6.72
N VAL A 100 -16.90 38.54 7.85
CA VAL A 100 -17.30 37.13 7.90
C VAL A 100 -18.78 37.04 7.54
N ARG A 101 -19.09 36.31 6.46
CA ARG A 101 -20.45 36.03 6.01
C ARG A 101 -21.05 34.84 6.77
N THR A 102 -20.23 33.85 7.06
CA THR A 102 -20.67 32.55 7.56
C THR A 102 -19.50 31.79 8.18
N TYR A 103 -19.76 30.80 9.01
CA TYR A 103 -18.77 29.81 9.42
C TYR A 103 -19.10 28.46 8.81
N ASN A 104 -18.10 27.82 8.21
CA ASN A 104 -18.19 26.46 7.69
C ASN A 104 -17.38 25.54 8.59
N GLY A 105 -18.05 24.53 9.15
CA GLY A 105 -17.44 23.44 9.88
C GLY A 105 -17.40 22.17 9.03
N ARG A 106 -16.34 21.39 9.16
CA ARG A 106 -16.20 20.07 8.54
C ARG A 106 -15.53 19.10 9.52
N VAL A 107 -16.00 17.87 9.54
CA VAL A 107 -15.33 16.73 10.17
C VAL A 107 -15.31 15.57 9.18
N GLN A 108 -14.18 14.87 9.12
CA GLN A 108 -14.02 13.67 8.31
C GLN A 108 -14.01 12.45 9.23
N ILE A 109 -14.76 11.42 8.86
CA ILE A 109 -14.81 10.12 9.52
C ILE A 109 -14.36 9.08 8.49
N THR A 110 -13.51 8.16 8.89
CA THR A 110 -13.11 7.01 8.07
C THR A 110 -13.65 5.75 8.72
N ALA A 111 -14.34 4.93 7.93
CA ALA A 111 -14.83 3.62 8.36
C ALA A 111 -14.19 2.52 7.49
N THR A 112 -13.73 1.45 8.13
CA THR A 112 -13.31 0.21 7.50
C THR A 112 -14.41 -0.82 7.71
N VAL A 113 -14.85 -1.46 6.63
CA VAL A 113 -16.00 -2.37 6.60
C VAL A 113 -15.56 -3.70 6.00
N GLY A 114 -15.86 -4.80 6.69
CA GLY A 114 -15.56 -6.16 6.23
C GLY A 114 -16.73 -6.83 5.47
N ASP A 115 -17.96 -6.39 5.74
CA ASP A 115 -19.17 -6.87 5.06
C ASP A 115 -19.59 -5.90 3.94
N PHE A 116 -19.45 -6.34 2.69
CA PHE A 116 -19.75 -5.52 1.52
C PHE A 116 -21.26 -5.33 1.27
N THR A 117 -22.10 -6.21 1.79
CA THR A 117 -23.57 -6.02 1.74
C THR A 117 -23.96 -4.89 2.68
N ALA A 118 -23.45 -4.93 3.93
CA ALA A 118 -23.65 -3.87 4.90
C ALA A 118 -23.05 -2.53 4.43
N LEU A 119 -21.93 -2.56 3.69
CA LEU A 119 -21.32 -1.37 3.09
C LEU A 119 -22.27 -0.65 2.12
N GLY A 120 -22.90 -1.38 1.20
CA GLY A 120 -23.82 -0.80 0.21
C GLY A 120 -25.04 -0.14 0.86
N GLU A 121 -25.63 -0.82 1.84
CA GLU A 121 -26.73 -0.29 2.64
C GLU A 121 -26.31 0.95 3.45
N MET A 122 -25.19 0.84 4.17
CA MET A 122 -24.66 1.93 4.99
C MET A 122 -24.34 3.17 4.16
N THR A 123 -23.70 3.00 3.00
CA THR A 123 -23.35 4.11 2.09
C THR A 123 -24.58 4.82 1.58
N THR A 124 -25.64 4.07 1.24
CA THR A 124 -26.93 4.63 0.81
C THR A 124 -27.56 5.46 1.92
N ARG A 125 -27.67 4.91 3.14
CA ARG A 125 -28.24 5.66 4.27
C ARG A 125 -27.41 6.88 4.67
N LEU A 126 -26.08 6.81 4.55
CA LEU A 126 -25.20 7.95 4.81
C LEU A 126 -25.35 9.05 3.75
N ALA A 127 -25.59 8.68 2.50
CA ALA A 127 -25.80 9.63 1.41
C ALA A 127 -27.12 10.40 1.56
N ASP A 128 -28.12 9.81 2.21
CA ASP A 128 -29.41 10.46 2.51
C ASP A 128 -29.31 11.53 3.61
N LEU A 129 -28.21 11.57 4.38
CA LEU A 129 -28.02 12.55 5.44
C LEU A 129 -27.64 13.94 4.92
N GLU A 130 -28.25 14.98 5.49
CA GLU A 130 -28.00 16.35 5.06
C GLU A 130 -26.54 16.81 5.24
N LEU A 131 -25.98 17.47 4.22
CA LEU A 131 -24.60 17.98 4.19
C LEU A 131 -23.55 16.92 4.53
N THR A 132 -23.86 15.66 4.20
CA THR A 132 -22.95 14.53 4.31
C THR A 132 -22.46 14.16 2.92
N ARG A 133 -21.16 13.95 2.78
CA ARG A 133 -20.53 13.45 1.57
C ARG A 133 -19.87 12.13 1.89
N VAL A 134 -20.10 11.12 1.08
CA VAL A 134 -19.41 9.83 1.18
C VAL A 134 -18.47 9.70 -0.02
N ASP A 135 -17.22 9.38 0.25
CA ASP A 135 -16.18 9.11 -0.75
C ASP A 135 -15.66 7.68 -0.57
N GLY A 136 -15.39 6.99 -1.68
CA GLY A 136 -15.00 5.57 -1.73
C GLY A 136 -16.05 4.71 -2.46
N PRO A 137 -16.05 3.37 -2.26
CA PRO A 137 -15.14 2.61 -1.41
C PRO A 137 -13.73 2.44 -1.98
N TRP A 138 -12.72 2.40 -1.11
CA TRP A 138 -11.38 1.91 -1.43
C TRP A 138 -11.23 0.48 -0.96
N TRP A 139 -11.17 -0.44 -1.91
CA TRP A 139 -10.93 -1.86 -1.70
C TRP A 139 -9.50 -2.10 -1.19
N ALA A 140 -9.35 -2.99 -0.22
CA ALA A 140 -8.05 -3.35 0.32
C ALA A 140 -8.05 -4.77 0.91
N LEU A 141 -6.85 -5.30 1.10
CA LEU A 141 -6.60 -6.48 1.93
C LEU A 141 -6.29 -6.04 3.36
N ARG A 142 -6.49 -6.92 4.34
CA ARG A 142 -6.00 -6.69 5.70
C ARG A 142 -4.48 -6.79 5.73
N GLU A 143 -3.85 -6.09 6.67
CA GLU A 143 -2.40 -6.06 6.80
C GLU A 143 -1.80 -7.45 7.10
N ASP A 144 -2.56 -8.29 7.80
CA ASP A 144 -2.22 -9.67 8.16
C ASP A 144 -2.72 -10.71 7.15
N SER A 145 -3.24 -10.27 5.99
CA SER A 145 -3.77 -11.15 4.96
C SER A 145 -2.73 -12.18 4.49
N PRO A 146 -3.10 -13.45 4.34
CA PRO A 146 -2.22 -14.48 3.78
C PRO A 146 -1.79 -14.18 2.34
N ALA A 147 -2.51 -13.33 1.60
CA ALA A 147 -2.17 -12.89 0.25
C ALA A 147 -0.75 -12.29 0.17
N HIS A 148 -0.34 -11.53 1.19
CA HIS A 148 1.01 -10.96 1.25
C HIS A 148 2.08 -12.04 1.41
N ARG A 149 1.80 -13.10 2.17
CA ARG A 149 2.69 -14.24 2.33
C ARG A 149 2.81 -15.02 1.02
N GLU A 150 1.70 -15.26 0.35
CA GLU A 150 1.65 -15.99 -0.91
C GLU A 150 2.43 -15.28 -2.01
N ALA A 151 2.25 -13.96 -2.16
CA ALA A 151 3.02 -13.15 -3.10
C ALA A 151 4.53 -13.25 -2.84
N ARG A 152 4.97 -13.16 -1.58
CA ARG A 152 6.40 -13.32 -1.22
C ARG A 152 6.92 -14.72 -1.56
N GLN A 153 6.16 -15.77 -1.26
CA GLN A 153 6.56 -17.14 -1.61
C GLN A 153 6.69 -17.32 -3.12
N GLN A 154 5.78 -16.74 -3.90
CA GLN A 154 5.87 -16.79 -5.36
C GLN A 154 7.10 -16.03 -5.86
N ALA A 155 7.39 -14.83 -5.32
CA ALA A 155 8.59 -14.08 -5.72
C ALA A 155 9.89 -14.87 -5.48
N VAL A 156 9.96 -15.62 -4.37
CA VAL A 156 11.10 -16.51 -4.09
C VAL A 156 11.19 -17.66 -5.10
N ARG A 157 10.06 -18.30 -5.43
CA ARG A 157 10.03 -19.36 -6.45
C ARG A 157 10.46 -18.84 -7.81
N GLU A 158 10.04 -17.64 -8.18
CA GLU A 158 10.46 -16.98 -9.43
C GLU A 158 11.97 -16.67 -9.43
N ALA A 159 12.53 -16.21 -8.31
CA ALA A 159 13.97 -16.01 -8.19
C ALA A 159 14.75 -17.31 -8.43
N VAL A 160 14.32 -18.41 -7.80
CA VAL A 160 14.96 -19.72 -7.95
C VAL A 160 14.83 -20.23 -9.39
N THR A 161 13.64 -20.10 -10.00
CA THR A 161 13.40 -20.52 -11.38
C THR A 161 14.31 -19.77 -12.34
N ARG A 162 14.35 -18.44 -12.24
CA ARG A 162 15.22 -17.58 -13.05
C ARG A 162 16.71 -17.90 -12.85
N ALA A 163 17.14 -18.15 -11.61
CA ALA A 163 18.52 -18.55 -11.34
C ALA A 163 18.89 -19.89 -12.00
N ARG A 164 17.97 -20.87 -11.96
CA ARG A 164 18.16 -22.16 -12.64
C ARG A 164 18.23 -22.00 -14.16
N GLU A 165 17.35 -21.20 -14.74
CA GLU A 165 17.36 -20.91 -16.18
C GLU A 165 18.67 -20.26 -16.63
N TYR A 166 19.19 -19.31 -15.85
CA TYR A 166 20.46 -18.64 -16.15
C TYR A 166 21.67 -19.56 -15.99
N ALA A 167 21.72 -20.38 -14.95
CA ALA A 167 22.78 -21.36 -14.78
C ALA A 167 22.75 -22.40 -15.92
N ALA A 168 21.57 -22.94 -16.24
CA ALA A 168 21.40 -23.92 -17.31
C ALA A 168 21.80 -23.37 -18.68
N ALA A 169 21.51 -22.09 -18.97
CA ALA A 169 21.93 -21.45 -20.21
C ALA A 169 23.46 -21.31 -20.36
N LEU A 170 24.23 -21.51 -19.28
CA LEU A 170 25.69 -21.49 -19.23
C LEU A 170 26.28 -22.90 -19.01
N ASP A 171 25.47 -23.95 -19.23
CA ASP A 171 25.82 -25.34 -18.95
C ASP A 171 26.36 -25.52 -17.51
N ALA A 172 25.74 -24.81 -16.56
CA ALA A 172 26.05 -24.84 -15.13
C ALA A 172 24.81 -25.20 -14.30
N ASP A 173 25.05 -25.63 -13.06
CA ASP A 173 24.03 -25.98 -12.08
C ASP A 173 24.00 -24.98 -10.92
N LEU A 174 22.82 -24.75 -10.35
CA LEU A 174 22.67 -23.96 -9.14
C LEU A 174 23.13 -24.80 -7.92
N VAL A 175 24.12 -24.30 -7.17
CA VAL A 175 24.77 -25.02 -6.06
C VAL A 175 24.13 -24.69 -4.72
N ALA A 176 24.11 -23.40 -4.35
CA ALA A 176 23.66 -22.98 -3.03
C ALA A 176 23.07 -21.56 -3.05
N LEU A 177 22.13 -21.29 -2.13
CA LEU A 177 21.67 -19.95 -1.82
C LEU A 177 22.68 -19.29 -0.86
N VAL A 178 23.21 -18.14 -1.23
CA VAL A 178 24.13 -17.33 -0.42
C VAL A 178 23.36 -16.30 0.39
N GLU A 179 22.42 -15.60 -0.25
CA GLU A 179 21.68 -14.51 0.35
C GLU A 179 20.30 -14.40 -0.29
N LEU A 180 19.29 -14.21 0.54
CA LEU A 180 17.95 -13.84 0.13
C LEU A 180 17.55 -12.62 0.96
N ALA A 181 17.25 -11.52 0.28
CA ALA A 181 16.93 -10.25 0.90
C ALA A 181 15.74 -9.60 0.21
N ASP A 182 14.91 -8.91 0.99
CA ASP A 182 13.98 -7.94 0.42
C ASP A 182 14.78 -6.76 -0.17
N PRO A 183 14.22 -6.03 -1.16
CA PRO A 183 14.88 -4.87 -1.73
C PRO A 183 15.27 -3.84 -0.66
N GLY A 184 16.56 -3.52 -0.57
CA GLY A 184 17.10 -2.57 0.41
C GLY A 184 17.49 -3.18 1.76
N ALA A 185 17.27 -4.48 1.97
CA ALA A 185 17.74 -5.22 3.14
C ALA A 185 19.07 -5.97 2.87
N GLU A 186 19.69 -5.77 1.69
CA GLU A 186 20.93 -6.45 1.33
C GLU A 186 22.10 -6.00 2.20
N SER A 187 23.01 -6.92 2.51
CA SER A 187 24.32 -6.54 3.07
C SER A 187 25.16 -5.87 1.98
N ALA A 188 25.14 -4.55 1.91
CA ALA A 188 25.94 -3.79 0.96
C ALA A 188 27.44 -3.79 1.36
N PRO A 189 28.40 -4.09 0.45
CA PRO A 189 29.72 -3.46 0.55
C PRO A 189 29.55 -1.93 0.37
N PRO A 190 30.43 -1.09 0.95
CA PRO A 190 30.19 0.36 0.99
C PRO A 190 30.17 0.94 -0.42
N SER A 191 28.99 1.34 -0.89
CA SER A 191 28.83 2.08 -2.14
C SER A 191 27.89 3.26 -1.92
N SER A 192 28.33 4.40 -2.46
CA SER A 192 27.79 5.75 -2.33
C SER A 192 26.29 5.87 -2.68
N PRO A 193 25.60 6.88 -2.12
CA PRO A 193 24.16 7.05 -2.31
C PRO A 193 23.80 7.43 -3.75
N PRO A 194 22.68 6.93 -4.31
CA PRO A 194 22.13 7.39 -5.59
C PRO A 194 21.44 8.76 -5.45
N PRO A 195 21.36 9.58 -6.53
CA PRO A 195 20.64 10.84 -6.52
C PRO A 195 19.12 10.64 -6.51
N LEU A 196 18.42 11.47 -5.73
CA LEU A 196 16.96 11.51 -5.63
C LEU A 196 16.34 12.04 -6.93
N ALA A 197 15.48 11.26 -7.58
CA ALA A 197 14.60 11.73 -8.63
C ALA A 197 13.17 11.88 -8.07
N ALA A 198 12.70 13.12 -7.97
CA ALA A 198 11.31 13.42 -7.63
C ALA A 198 10.39 13.08 -8.81
N ARG A 199 9.30 12.36 -8.55
CA ARG A 199 8.17 12.29 -9.47
C ARG A 199 6.89 12.78 -8.80
N ALA A 200 6.37 13.86 -9.36
CA ALA A 200 5.04 14.41 -9.14
C ALA A 200 4.25 14.29 -10.45
N ALA A 201 3.00 13.82 -10.34
CA ALA A 201 1.84 14.06 -11.23
C ALA A 201 0.72 13.15 -10.70
N GLY A 202 -0.52 13.54 -10.38
CA GLY A 202 -1.27 14.76 -10.65
C GLY A 202 -2.15 14.58 -11.90
N TYR A 203 -3.44 14.26 -11.75
CA TYR A 203 -4.60 14.56 -12.64
C TYR A 203 -5.86 13.99 -11.94
N ARG A 204 -6.88 14.74 -11.46
CA ARG A 204 -7.87 15.70 -12.02
C ARG A 204 -9.02 14.99 -12.77
N GLY A 205 -10.23 15.04 -12.20
CA GLY A 205 -11.46 14.37 -12.69
C GLY A 205 -12.45 15.26 -13.44
N ALA A 206 -13.68 14.76 -13.71
CA ALA A 206 -14.98 15.45 -13.95
C ALA A 206 -16.12 14.38 -14.20
N PRO A 207 -17.41 14.69 -14.46
CA PRO A 207 -18.50 14.60 -13.45
C PRO A 207 -19.83 13.87 -13.84
N SER A 208 -20.76 13.83 -12.85
CA SER A 208 -22.26 14.03 -12.86
C SER A 208 -23.31 12.97 -13.29
N GLY A 209 -24.23 12.69 -12.32
CA GLY A 209 -25.73 12.55 -12.40
C GLY A 209 -26.31 11.25 -12.98
N GLU A 210 -27.42 10.63 -12.52
CA GLU A 210 -28.50 10.90 -11.54
C GLU A 210 -29.33 9.60 -11.28
N ALA A 211 -30.07 9.58 -10.16
CA ALA A 211 -31.22 8.72 -9.76
C ALA A 211 -31.04 7.30 -9.15
N ALA A 212 -31.60 7.19 -7.95
CA ALA A 212 -31.62 6.12 -6.95
C ALA A 212 -32.01 4.71 -7.45
N GLY A 213 -31.01 3.82 -7.38
CA GLY A 213 -31.13 2.44 -6.91
C GLY A 213 -30.06 2.24 -5.82
N ALA A 214 -30.15 1.18 -5.01
CA ALA A 214 -29.08 0.84 -4.07
C ALA A 214 -27.76 0.71 -4.85
N LEU A 215 -26.67 1.30 -4.34
CA LEU A 215 -25.35 1.20 -4.97
C LEU A 215 -24.90 -0.26 -4.90
N ASP A 216 -24.87 -0.93 -6.06
CA ASP A 216 -24.22 -2.22 -6.22
C ASP A 216 -22.71 -1.98 -6.37
N LEU A 217 -21.97 -2.25 -5.31
CA LEU A 217 -20.54 -2.00 -5.23
C LEU A 217 -19.81 -3.31 -5.51
N GLU A 218 -19.46 -3.53 -6.78
CA GLU A 218 -18.67 -4.70 -7.16
C GLU A 218 -17.23 -4.58 -6.62
N PRO A 219 -16.76 -5.56 -5.80
CA PRO A 219 -15.41 -5.52 -5.25
C PRO A 219 -14.34 -5.62 -6.34
N GLN A 220 -13.41 -4.66 -6.37
CA GLN A 220 -12.29 -4.70 -7.30
C GLN A 220 -11.17 -5.59 -6.76
N ARG A 221 -10.64 -6.49 -7.59
CA ARG A 221 -9.47 -7.32 -7.21
C ARG A 221 -8.25 -6.46 -6.90
N GLN A 222 -7.49 -6.89 -5.91
CA GLN A 222 -6.30 -6.23 -5.39
C GLN A 222 -5.05 -6.93 -5.90
N GLN A 223 -4.17 -6.16 -6.54
CA GLN A 223 -2.87 -6.63 -6.99
C GLN A 223 -1.86 -6.53 -5.84
N VAL A 224 -1.31 -7.67 -5.42
CA VAL A 224 -0.24 -7.74 -4.44
C VAL A 224 1.06 -8.05 -5.17
N GLN A 225 2.02 -7.14 -5.04
CA GLN A 225 3.35 -7.29 -5.59
C GLN A 225 4.34 -7.64 -4.49
N ALA A 226 5.25 -8.56 -4.78
CA ALA A 226 6.37 -8.90 -3.92
C ALA A 226 7.63 -9.05 -4.77
N GLN A 227 8.77 -8.67 -4.18
CA GLN A 227 10.05 -8.70 -4.85
C GLN A 227 11.10 -9.18 -3.85
N VAL A 228 12.08 -9.93 -4.34
CA VAL A 228 13.20 -10.43 -3.55
C VAL A 228 14.47 -10.39 -4.39
N ASN A 229 15.59 -10.10 -3.77
CA ASN A 229 16.92 -10.24 -4.35
C ASN A 229 17.57 -11.51 -3.79
N ALA A 230 18.03 -12.37 -4.69
CA ALA A 230 18.63 -13.64 -4.35
C ALA A 230 20.02 -13.75 -4.98
N ARG A 231 21.00 -14.14 -4.17
CA ARG A 231 22.36 -14.44 -4.60
C ARG A 231 22.62 -15.92 -4.38
N PHE A 232 23.10 -16.59 -5.43
CA PHE A 232 23.40 -18.00 -5.43
C PHE A 232 24.86 -18.23 -5.82
N LEU A 233 25.37 -19.40 -5.47
CA LEU A 233 26.52 -20.01 -6.12
C LEU A 233 26.01 -20.93 -7.21
N MET A 234 26.67 -20.91 -8.36
CA MET A 234 26.48 -21.91 -9.42
C MET A 234 27.78 -22.65 -9.66
N SER A 235 27.73 -23.80 -10.31
CA SER A 235 28.94 -24.51 -10.73
C SER A 235 29.68 -23.70 -11.79
N ARG A 236 30.95 -24.04 -12.01
CA ARG A 236 31.74 -23.44 -13.09
C ARG A 236 31.04 -23.61 -14.45
N PRO A 237 30.72 -22.50 -15.15
CA PRO A 237 30.17 -22.52 -16.51
C PRO A 237 31.09 -23.21 -17.49
N THR A 238 30.47 -23.83 -18.50
CA THR A 238 31.15 -24.31 -19.70
C THR A 238 30.87 -23.30 -20.80
N LEU A 239 31.90 -22.54 -21.21
CA LEU A 239 31.81 -21.45 -22.20
C LEU A 239 32.72 -21.74 -23.40
#